data_AF-A0A1M5WZ23-F1
#
_entry.id   AF-A0A1M5WZ23-F1
#
_cell.length_a   1.000
_cell.length_b   1.000
_cell.length_c   1.000
_cell.angle_alpha   90.00
_cell.angle_beta   90.00
_cell.angle_gamma   90.00
#
_symmetry.space_group_name_H-M   'P 1'
#
loop_
_entity.id
_entity.type
_entity.pdbx_description
1 polymer ?
#
loop_
_entity_poly.entity_id
_entity_poly.type
_entity_poly.pdbx_seq_one_letter_code
_entity_poly.pdbx_strand_id
1 'polypeptide(L)'
;MASKHGFTLIELIVTMAVSGIFFTLAMNMFCTANGSFVSYKKAHEEYFDYNVKKAKANRMLLDNTGSCQENGEFHFTGDSADSLDMEFPFPQPKCKDVDRKRTLVYFLGATDSTSKEIVGYSHFYLK
;
A
#
# COMPACT_ATOMS: atom_id res chain seq x y z
N MET A 1 -55.89 17.08 36.15
CA MET A 1 -56.24 15.80 35.49
C MET A 1 -55.43 15.71 34.20
N ALA A 2 -54.41 14.85 34.17
CA ALA A 2 -53.59 14.66 32.98
C ALA A 2 -54.37 13.80 31.97
N SER A 3 -54.68 14.36 30.80
CA SER A 3 -55.28 13.61 29.70
C SER A 3 -54.30 12.52 29.26
N LYS A 4 -54.63 11.26 29.54
CA LYS A 4 -53.96 10.11 28.92
C LYS A 4 -54.58 9.90 27.55
N HIS A 5 -54.15 10.67 26.55
CA HIS A 5 -54.43 10.34 25.16
C HIS A 5 -53.51 9.20 24.73
N GLY A 6 -54.09 8.03 24.48
CA GLY A 6 -53.40 6.92 23.83
C GLY A 6 -53.18 7.22 22.34
N PHE A 7 -52.10 6.68 21.77
CA PHE A 7 -51.83 6.75 20.33
C PHE A 7 -53.01 6.16 19.55
N THR A 8 -53.48 6.86 18.53
CA THR A 8 -54.44 6.29 17.60
C THR A 8 -53.76 5.24 16.72
N LEU A 9 -54.52 4.22 16.26
CA LEU A 9 -53.98 3.19 15.36
C LEU A 9 -53.38 3.81 14.09
N ILE A 10 -53.98 4.89 13.59
CA ILE A 10 -53.51 5.62 12.41
C ILE A 10 -52.17 6.30 12.70
N GLU A 11 -52.04 7.02 13.82
CA GLU A 11 -50.76 7.62 14.21
C GLU A 11 -49.66 6.57 14.37
N LEU A 12 -49.99 5.39 14.91
CA LEU A 12 -49.03 4.29 15.05
C LEU A 12 -48.56 3.75 13.68
N ILE A 13 -49.48 3.52 12.75
CA ILE A 13 -49.16 3.06 11.39
C ILE A 13 -48.32 4.11 10.64
N VAL A 14 -48.70 5.39 10.72
CA VAL A 14 -47.96 6.48 10.09
C VAL A 14 -46.55 6.58 10.68
N THR A 15 -46.42 6.49 12.01
CA THR A 15 -45.11 6.54 12.68
C THR A 15 -44.22 5.37 12.26
N MET A 16 -44.77 4.17 12.17
CA MET A 16 -44.04 2.98 11.69
C MET A 16 -43.61 3.12 10.22
N ALA A 17 -44.50 3.61 9.36
CA ALA A 17 -44.20 3.81 7.93
C ALA A 17 -43.09 4.84 7.74
N VAL A 18 -43.18 5.99 8.41
CA VAL A 18 -42.16 7.05 8.36
C VAL A 18 -40.84 6.55 8.92
N SER A 19 -40.85 5.84 10.06
CA SER A 19 -39.65 5.26 10.66
C SER A 19 -38.99 4.23 9.75
N GLY A 20 -39.77 3.39 9.05
CA GLY A 20 -39.26 2.40 8.10
C GLY A 20 -38.57 3.02 6.88
N ILE A 21 -39.09 4.14 6.37
CA ILE A 21 -38.47 4.90 5.27
C ILE A 21 -37.12 5.46 5.74
N PHE A 22 -37.08 6.15 6.89
CA PHE A 22 -35.84 6.70 7.44
C PHE A 22 -34.83 5.62 7.80
N PHE A 23 -35.28 4.49 8.34
CA PHE A 23 -34.41 3.35 8.65
C PHE A 23 -33.76 2.79 7.39
N THR A 24 -34.53 2.61 6.31
CA THR A 24 -34.01 2.10 5.04
C THR A 24 -32.97 3.06 4.45
N LEU A 25 -33.25 4.37 4.48
CA LEU A 25 -32.31 5.38 4.02
C LEU A 25 -31.02 5.38 4.86
N ALA A 26 -31.15 5.34 6.19
CA ALA A 26 -30.03 5.31 7.11
C ALA A 26 -29.17 4.05 6.94
N MET A 27 -29.81 2.88 6.77
CA MET A 27 -29.09 1.62 6.52
C MET A 27 -28.33 1.65 5.20
N ASN A 28 -28.91 2.20 4.13
CA ASN A 28 -28.20 2.35 2.87
C ASN A 28 -26.98 3.26 3.00
N MET A 29 -27.12 4.42 3.66
CA MET A 29 -25.99 5.33 3.93
C MET A 29 -24.92 4.65 4.79
N PHE A 30 -25.31 3.89 5.81
CA PHE A 30 -24.39 3.15 6.66
C PHE A 30 -23.61 2.09 5.86
N CYS A 31 -24.29 1.29 5.04
CA CYS A 31 -23.65 0.29 4.19
C CYS A 31 -22.66 0.93 3.20
N THR A 32 -23.03 2.03 2.55
CA THR A 32 -22.13 2.75 1.63
C THR A 32 -20.92 3.31 2.37
N ALA A 33 -21.12 3.99 3.50
CA ALA A 33 -20.03 4.57 4.27
C ALA A 33 -19.07 3.50 4.79
N ASN A 34 -19.58 2.36 5.26
CA ASN A 34 -18.77 1.26 5.73
C ASN A 34 -17.99 0.60 4.58
N GLY A 35 -18.61 0.42 3.41
CA GLY A 35 -17.93 -0.08 2.21
C GLY A 35 -16.79 0.84 1.76
N SER A 36 -17.03 2.16 1.76
CA SER A 36 -16.00 3.17 1.46
C SER A 36 -14.87 3.15 2.49
N PHE A 37 -15.19 3.04 3.78
CA PHE A 37 -14.20 2.97 4.85
C PHE A 37 -13.31 1.72 4.73
N VAL A 38 -13.91 0.55 4.46
CA VAL A 38 -13.16 -0.70 4.26
C VAL A 38 -12.24 -0.60 3.04
N SER A 39 -12.74 -0.03 1.94
CA SER A 39 -11.97 0.16 0.72
C SER A 39 -10.80 1.12 0.92
N TYR A 40 -11.05 2.24 1.62
CA TYR A 40 -10.02 3.20 2.02
C TYR A 40 -8.97 2.55 2.91
N LYS A 41 -9.39 1.81 3.94
CA LYS A 41 -8.48 1.12 4.85
C LYS A 41 -7.58 0.14 4.09
N LYS A 42 -8.16 -0.66 3.19
CA LYS A 42 -7.40 -1.61 2.36
C LYS A 42 -6.37 -0.89 1.48
N ALA A 43 -6.79 0.18 0.78
CA ALA A 43 -5.88 0.97 -0.04
C ALA A 43 -4.75 1.62 0.78
N HIS A 44 -5.05 2.08 2.00
CA HIS A 44 -4.06 2.63 2.92
C HIS A 44 -3.09 1.59 3.46
N GLU A 45 -3.58 0.38 3.80
CA GLU A 45 -2.73 -0.73 4.23
C GLU A 45 -1.79 -1.17 3.10
N GLU A 46 -2.29 -1.30 1.88
CA GLU A 46 -1.49 -1.59 0.69
C GLU A 46 -0.44 -0.50 0.43
N TYR A 47 -0.83 0.77 0.54
CA TYR A 47 0.09 1.90 0.41
C TYR A 47 1.17 1.89 1.50
N PHE A 48 0.79 1.59 2.75
CA PHE A 48 1.73 1.54 3.86
C PHE A 48 2.72 0.38 3.71
N ASP A 49 2.25 -0.84 3.43
CA ASP A 49 3.09 -2.01 3.20
C ASP A 49 4.08 -1.77 2.05
N TYR A 50 3.61 -1.18 0.96
CA TYR A 50 4.46 -0.79 -0.16
C TYR A 50 5.56 0.19 0.24
N ASN A 51 5.24 1.23 1.01
CA ASN A 51 6.24 2.19 1.46
C ASN A 51 7.25 1.58 2.42
N VAL A 52 6.83 0.65 3.28
CA VAL A 52 7.73 -0.12 4.15
C VAL A 52 8.69 -0.96 3.30
N LYS A 53 8.19 -1.69 2.30
CA LYS A 53 9.02 -2.47 1.37
C LYS A 53 10.00 -1.58 0.59
N LYS A 54 9.54 -0.43 0.08
CA LYS A 54 10.37 0.55 -0.62
C LYS A 54 11.47 1.11 0.26
N ALA A 55 11.16 1.48 1.50
CA ALA A 55 12.14 1.97 2.46
C ALA A 55 13.17 0.89 2.81
N LYS A 56 12.72 -0.36 3.00
CA LYS A 56 13.61 -1.52 3.26
C LYS A 56 14.56 -1.78 2.08
N ALA A 57 14.05 -1.80 0.84
CA ALA A 57 14.86 -1.98 -0.35
C ALA A 57 15.90 -0.88 -0.52
N ASN A 58 15.51 0.39 -0.38
CA ASN A 58 16.44 1.51 -0.46
C ASN A 58 17.54 1.40 0.59
N ARG A 59 17.18 1.02 1.81
CA ARG A 59 18.15 0.82 2.89
C ARG A 59 19.10 -0.34 2.59
N MET A 60 18.60 -1.47 2.10
CA MET A 60 19.43 -2.61 1.70
C MET A 60 20.45 -2.24 0.63
N LEU A 61 20.05 -1.44 -0.38
CA LEU A 61 20.94 -0.98 -1.45
C LEU A 61 22.03 -0.01 -0.97
N LEU A 62 21.75 0.77 0.08
CA LEU A 62 22.69 1.73 0.66
C LEU A 62 23.65 1.10 1.66
N ASP A 63 23.13 0.19 2.50
CA ASP A 63 23.88 -0.43 3.60
C ASP A 63 24.81 -1.56 3.11
N ASN A 64 24.48 -2.20 1.98
CA ASN A 64 25.21 -3.34 1.45
C ASN A 64 25.83 -3.04 0.08
N THR A 65 26.96 -3.68 -0.19
CA THR A 65 27.62 -3.62 -1.50
C THR A 65 26.93 -4.52 -2.49
N GLY A 66 26.88 -4.10 -3.75
CA GLY A 66 26.41 -4.92 -4.86
C GLY A 66 27.07 -4.51 -6.16
N SER A 67 26.91 -5.34 -7.17
CA SER A 67 27.46 -5.13 -8.50
C SER A 67 26.44 -5.39 -9.59
N CYS A 68 26.54 -4.61 -10.66
CA CYS A 68 25.80 -4.89 -11.87
C CYS A 68 26.47 -6.03 -12.63
N GLN A 69 25.76 -7.11 -12.88
CA GLN A 69 26.24 -8.21 -13.71
C GLN A 69 26.11 -7.84 -15.21
N GLU A 70 26.79 -8.59 -16.09
CA GLU A 70 26.81 -8.33 -17.54
C GLU A 70 25.41 -8.42 -18.18
N ASN A 71 24.49 -9.16 -17.56
CA ASN A 71 23.09 -9.26 -17.98
C ASN A 71 22.24 -8.03 -17.61
N GLY A 72 22.81 -7.04 -16.92
CA GLY A 72 22.11 -5.85 -16.44
C GLY A 72 21.28 -6.08 -15.17
N GLU A 73 21.50 -7.18 -14.46
CA GLU A 73 20.86 -7.47 -13.16
C GLU A 73 21.79 -7.07 -12.01
N PHE A 74 21.20 -6.50 -10.97
CA PHE A 74 21.91 -6.11 -9.76
C PHE A 74 21.94 -7.29 -8.78
N HIS A 75 23.11 -7.62 -8.27
CA HIS A 75 23.29 -8.61 -7.22
C HIS A 75 24.09 -8.04 -6.07
N PHE A 76 23.72 -8.41 -4.85
CA PHE A 76 24.54 -8.10 -3.68
C PHE A 76 25.87 -8.85 -3.74
N THR A 77 26.92 -8.28 -3.13
CA THR A 77 28.26 -8.88 -3.07
C THR A 77 28.73 -8.99 -1.63
N GLY A 78 29.46 -10.06 -1.31
CA GLY A 78 29.97 -10.36 0.03
C GLY A 78 29.41 -11.67 0.61
N ASP A 79 29.75 -11.97 1.86
CA ASP A 79 29.43 -13.26 2.49
C ASP A 79 27.92 -13.47 2.73
N SER A 80 27.12 -12.41 2.68
CA SER A 80 25.66 -12.44 2.88
C SER A 80 24.87 -12.19 1.58
N ALA A 81 25.52 -12.21 0.41
CA ALA A 81 24.90 -11.89 -0.87
C ALA A 81 23.63 -12.72 -1.14
N ASP A 82 23.72 -14.05 -1.03
CA ASP A 82 22.58 -14.95 -1.29
C ASP A 82 21.39 -14.68 -0.36
N SER A 83 21.66 -14.35 0.91
CA SER A 83 20.61 -14.01 1.87
C SER A 83 19.96 -12.67 1.54
N LEU A 84 20.74 -11.68 1.11
CA LEU A 84 20.25 -10.35 0.77
C LEU A 84 19.43 -10.37 -0.52
N ASP A 85 19.84 -11.14 -1.52
CA ASP A 85 19.09 -11.35 -2.76
C ASP A 85 17.72 -12.00 -2.46
N MET A 86 17.67 -12.98 -1.55
CA MET A 86 16.41 -13.61 -1.12
C MET A 86 15.51 -12.70 -0.27
N GLU A 87 16.10 -11.81 0.53
CA GLU A 87 15.34 -10.93 1.43
C GLU A 87 14.85 -9.63 0.75
N PHE A 88 15.34 -9.35 -0.47
CA PHE A 88 14.97 -8.16 -1.22
C PHE A 88 13.46 -8.18 -1.53
N PRO A 89 12.69 -7.14 -1.14
CA PRO A 89 11.23 -7.21 -1.13
C PRO A 89 10.58 -7.03 -2.52
N PHE A 90 11.36 -6.92 -3.58
CA PHE A 90 10.91 -6.73 -4.96
C PHE A 90 11.53 -7.78 -5.88
N PRO A 91 10.96 -8.02 -7.08
CA PRO A 91 11.59 -8.87 -8.08
C PRO A 91 13.00 -8.40 -8.43
N GLN A 92 13.80 -9.29 -9.03
CA GLN A 92 15.22 -9.05 -9.33
C GLN A 92 15.47 -7.64 -9.89
N PRO A 93 16.22 -6.80 -9.17
CA PRO A 93 16.50 -5.44 -9.61
C PRO A 93 17.39 -5.44 -10.85
N LYS A 94 17.11 -4.54 -11.78
CA LYS A 94 18.01 -4.21 -12.91
C LYS A 94 18.95 -3.10 -12.52
N CYS A 95 20.04 -2.94 -13.25
CA CYS A 95 21.00 -1.89 -12.99
C CYS A 95 21.54 -1.23 -14.24
N LYS A 96 22.05 -0.02 -14.03
CA LYS A 96 22.85 0.73 -14.99
C LYS A 96 23.98 1.41 -14.25
N ASP A 97 25.21 1.21 -14.73
CA ASP A 97 26.34 1.95 -14.22
C ASP A 97 26.31 3.38 -14.74
N VAL A 98 26.38 4.34 -13.82
CA VAL A 98 26.27 5.77 -14.14
C VAL A 98 27.60 6.47 -13.92
N ASP A 99 28.31 6.17 -12.82
CA ASP A 99 29.61 6.73 -12.45
C ASP A 99 30.48 5.67 -11.74
N ARG A 100 31.81 5.85 -11.71
CA ARG A 100 32.82 4.93 -11.13
C ARG A 100 32.63 4.51 -9.65
N LYS A 101 31.58 4.97 -8.97
CA LYS A 101 31.28 4.67 -7.55
C LYS A 101 29.80 4.41 -7.25
N ARG A 102 28.92 4.50 -8.26
CA ARG A 102 27.47 4.43 -8.06
C ARG A 102 26.81 3.63 -9.17
N THR A 103 25.99 2.67 -8.76
CA THR A 103 25.13 1.91 -9.67
C THR A 103 23.70 2.34 -9.43
N LEU A 104 23.03 2.69 -10.53
CA LEU A 104 21.61 3.01 -10.54
C LEU A 104 20.84 1.71 -10.63
N VAL A 105 19.90 1.51 -9.71
CA VAL A 105 19.16 0.26 -9.56
C VAL A 105 17.68 0.53 -9.84
N TYR A 106 17.06 -0.30 -10.66
CA TYR A 106 15.65 -0.22 -11.06
C TYR A 106 14.92 -1.47 -10.58
N PHE A 107 13.82 -1.31 -9.87
CA PHE A 107 13.00 -2.44 -9.40
C PHE A 107 11.51 -2.16 -9.56
N LEU A 108 10.73 -3.20 -9.82
CA LEU A 108 9.30 -3.05 -10.11
C LEU A 108 8.52 -2.69 -8.84
N GLY A 109 7.84 -1.54 -8.88
CA GLY A 109 6.99 -1.02 -7.83
C GLY A 109 5.53 -0.92 -8.25
N ALA A 110 4.60 -1.09 -7.30
CA ALA A 110 3.18 -1.01 -7.57
C ALA A 110 2.69 0.42 -7.87
N THR A 111 3.45 1.45 -7.49
CA THR A 111 2.94 2.83 -7.44
C THR A 111 4.06 3.83 -7.70
N ASP A 112 4.12 4.37 -8.92
CA ASP A 112 4.30 5.83 -9.15
C ASP A 112 4.44 6.30 -10.62
N SER A 113 4.56 5.45 -11.65
CA SER A 113 4.78 6.02 -13.00
C SER A 113 4.45 5.06 -14.15
N THR A 114 4.29 5.63 -15.35
CA THR A 114 4.15 4.96 -16.66
C THR A 114 5.21 3.89 -16.93
N SER A 115 6.33 3.90 -16.19
CA SER A 115 7.40 2.89 -16.26
C SER A 115 7.27 1.72 -15.28
N LYS A 116 6.39 1.74 -14.26
CA LYS A 116 6.31 0.75 -13.16
C LYS A 116 7.61 0.47 -12.40
N GLU A 117 8.69 1.18 -12.70
CA GLU A 117 10.02 0.96 -12.14
C GLU A 117 10.35 2.08 -11.16
N ILE A 118 10.70 1.70 -9.93
CA ILE A 118 11.26 2.56 -8.89
C ILE A 118 12.77 2.61 -9.08
N VAL A 119 13.35 3.77 -8.80
CA VAL A 119 14.79 4.01 -8.90
C VAL A 119 15.41 4.06 -7.50
N GLY A 120 16.45 3.28 -7.29
CA GLY A 120 17.32 3.29 -6.11
C GLY A 120 18.79 3.43 -6.51
N TYR A 121 19.66 3.64 -5.52
CA TYR A 121 21.11 3.76 -5.74
C TYR A 121 21.84 2.83 -4.78
N SER A 122 22.87 2.16 -5.29
CA SER A 122 23.83 1.43 -4.48
C SER A 122 25.22 2.04 -4.62
N HIS A 123 25.97 2.02 -3.52
CA HIS A 123 27.35 2.47 -3.47
C HIS A 123 28.31 1.30 -3.70
N PHE A 124 29.27 1.50 -4.60
CA PHE A 124 30.42 0.62 -4.70
C PHE A 124 31.49 1.07 -3.71
N TYR A 125 31.85 0.20 -2.76
CA TYR A 125 33.14 0.30 -2.09
C TYR A 125 34.19 -0.34 -3.00
N LEU A 126 35.04 0.49 -3.60
CA LEU A 126 36.30 0.03 -4.19
C LEU A 126 37.11 -0.62 -3.07
N LYS A 127 37.32 -1.94 -3.14
CA LYS A 127 38.41 -2.61 -2.43
C LYS A 127 39.75 -2.21 -3.04
#